data_AF-A0A3D4QW77-F1
#
_entry.id   AF-A0A3D4QW77-F1
#
_cell.length_a   1.000
_cell.length_b   1.000
_cell.length_c   1.000
_cell.angle_alpha   90.00
_cell.angle_beta   90.00
_cell.angle_gamma   90.00
#
_symmetry.space_group_name_H-M   'P 1'
#
loop_
_entity.id
_entity.type
_entity.pdbx_description
1 polymer ?
#
loop_
_entity_poly.entity_id
_entity_poly.type
_entity_poly.pdbx_seq_one_letter_code
_entity_poly.pdbx_strand_id
1 'polypeptide(L)'
;MQSITYGEVSYDKMFRLIKDYVMEDSSRHYHISVGTDSQDFDITKVVLVVAVWRVGKGGIFFYESKRVKKMTSIRQKILYETNMSLEMAYRLSERLKDENLNYEIDIHVDAGEAGPSSKIIPEIVGWVKACGFTCKTKPDSYASSSIANKYSK
;
A
#
# COMPACT_ATOMS: atom_id res chain seq x y z
N MET A 1 -12.05 -6.10 -1.49
CA MET A 1 -11.44 -4.83 -1.95
C MET A 1 -12.50 -3.97 -2.64
N GLN A 2 -12.34 -2.66 -2.64
CA GLN A 2 -13.18 -1.69 -3.34
C GLN A 2 -12.34 -0.90 -4.35
N SER A 3 -12.97 -0.45 -5.43
CA SER A 3 -12.40 0.41 -6.47
C SER A 3 -13.44 1.44 -6.91
N ILE A 4 -13.05 2.69 -7.15
CA ILE A 4 -13.96 3.69 -7.72
C ILE A 4 -14.45 3.23 -9.10
N THR A 5 -13.57 2.64 -9.90
CA THR A 5 -13.85 2.28 -11.30
C THR A 5 -14.65 0.98 -11.41
N TYR A 6 -14.39 0.01 -10.53
CA TYR A 6 -14.90 -1.37 -10.67
C TYR A 6 -15.84 -1.83 -9.55
N GLY A 7 -16.12 -0.98 -8.57
CA GLY A 7 -16.92 -1.32 -7.40
C GLY A 7 -16.24 -2.31 -6.47
N GLU A 8 -17.01 -3.22 -5.87
CA GLU A 8 -16.48 -4.27 -5.01
C GLU A 8 -15.82 -5.38 -5.85
N VAL A 9 -14.60 -5.74 -5.46
CA VAL A 9 -13.80 -6.77 -6.13
C VAL A 9 -13.15 -7.70 -5.10
N SER A 10 -13.13 -9.00 -5.43
CA SER A 10 -12.33 -9.98 -4.71
C SER A 10 -10.83 -9.74 -4.95
N TYR A 11 -9.98 -10.37 -4.13
CA TYR A 11 -8.53 -10.35 -4.34
C TYR A 11 -8.15 -10.85 -5.75
N ASP A 12 -8.73 -11.97 -6.20
CA ASP A 12 -8.43 -12.52 -7.53
C ASP A 12 -8.85 -11.58 -8.66
N LYS A 13 -10.00 -10.91 -8.51
CA LYS A 13 -10.47 -9.93 -9.48
C LYS A 13 -9.57 -8.70 -9.50
N MET A 14 -9.14 -8.21 -8.33
CA MET A 14 -8.15 -7.13 -8.23
C MET A 14 -6.86 -7.51 -8.97
N PHE A 15 -6.33 -8.70 -8.72
CA PHE A 15 -5.11 -9.17 -9.36
C PHE A 15 -5.25 -9.21 -10.89
N ARG A 16 -6.37 -9.77 -11.41
CA ARG A 16 -6.63 -9.79 -12.86
C ARG A 16 -6.68 -8.37 -13.45
N LEU A 17 -7.36 -7.45 -12.78
CA LEU A 17 -7.42 -6.05 -13.24
C LEU A 17 -6.04 -5.37 -13.25
N ILE A 18 -5.19 -5.65 -12.25
CA ILE A 18 -3.80 -5.18 -12.24
C ILE A 18 -3.03 -5.76 -13.41
N LYS A 19 -3.12 -7.08 -13.62
CA LYS A 19 -2.48 -7.79 -14.74
C LYS A 19 -2.91 -7.19 -16.08
N ASP A 20 -4.21 -7.03 -16.31
CA ASP A 20 -4.75 -6.47 -17.54
C ASP A 20 -4.23 -5.04 -17.76
N TYR A 21 -4.17 -4.21 -16.71
CA TYR A 21 -3.68 -2.83 -16.78
C TYR A 21 -2.19 -2.71 -17.13
N VAL A 22 -1.36 -3.60 -16.58
CA VAL A 22 0.09 -3.63 -16.88
C VAL A 22 0.39 -4.28 -18.23
N MET A 23 -0.48 -5.18 -18.71
CA MET A 23 -0.35 -5.84 -20.02
C MET A 23 -0.89 -5.00 -21.18
N GLU A 24 -1.79 -4.03 -20.93
CA GLU A 24 -2.36 -3.17 -21.96
C GLU A 24 -1.30 -2.42 -22.78
N ASP A 25 -0.17 -2.05 -22.15
CA ASP A 25 0.97 -1.41 -22.84
C ASP A 25 2.29 -1.80 -22.15
N SER A 26 2.80 -2.99 -22.46
CA SER A 26 4.03 -3.53 -21.89
C SER A 26 5.31 -2.76 -22.23
N SER A 27 5.25 -1.79 -23.15
CA SER A 27 6.37 -0.91 -23.49
C SER A 27 6.60 0.20 -22.45
N ARG A 28 5.66 0.36 -21.51
CA ARG A 28 5.69 1.40 -20.49
C ARG A 28 6.16 0.91 -19.14
N HIS A 29 6.59 1.88 -18.35
CA HIS A 29 6.96 1.67 -16.96
C HIS A 29 5.73 1.84 -16.06
N TYR A 30 5.57 0.89 -15.15
CA TYR A 30 4.53 0.88 -14.14
C TYR A 30 5.16 0.81 -12.77
N HIS A 31 4.52 1.45 -11.80
CA HIS A 31 4.87 1.32 -10.40
C HIS A 31 3.69 0.75 -9.64
N ILE A 32 3.99 -0.17 -8.74
CA ILE A 32 3.02 -0.75 -7.81
C ILE A 32 3.41 -0.30 -6.42
N SER A 33 2.46 0.26 -5.68
CA SER A 33 2.65 0.62 -4.28
C SER A 33 1.58 0.02 -3.41
N VAL A 34 1.96 -0.36 -2.20
CA VAL A 34 1.06 -0.80 -1.14
C VAL A 34 1.28 0.08 0.07
N GLY A 35 0.21 0.62 0.64
CA GLY A 35 0.28 1.47 1.82
C GLY A 35 -0.96 1.31 2.68
N THR A 36 -0.81 1.56 3.97
CA THR A 36 -1.90 1.50 4.93
C THR A 36 -1.92 2.79 5.75
N ASP A 37 -3.11 3.28 6.07
CA ASP A 37 -3.31 4.41 6.99
C ASP A 37 -4.37 4.05 8.06
N SER A 38 -4.20 4.58 9.27
CA SER A 38 -5.12 4.33 10.37
C SER A 38 -5.58 5.60 11.09
N GLN A 39 -6.90 5.70 11.32
CA GLN A 39 -7.54 6.80 12.01
C GLN A 39 -8.25 6.31 13.26
N ASP A 40 -8.01 6.98 14.39
CA ASP A 40 -8.65 6.64 15.66
C ASP A 40 -10.01 7.32 15.80
N PHE A 41 -10.99 6.51 16.18
CA PHE A 41 -12.30 6.93 16.68
C PHE A 41 -12.54 6.23 18.04
N ASP A 42 -13.74 5.69 18.28
CA ASP A 42 -13.99 4.76 19.39
C ASP A 42 -13.26 3.42 19.17
N ILE A 43 -13.09 3.05 17.90
CA ILE A 43 -12.28 1.95 17.38
C ILE A 43 -11.36 2.52 16.29
N THR A 44 -10.23 1.86 16.03
CA THR A 44 -9.34 2.34 14.97
C THR A 44 -9.80 1.80 13.62
N LYS A 45 -10.04 2.71 12.68
CA LYS A 45 -10.34 2.38 11.27
C LYS A 45 -9.02 2.34 10.51
N VAL A 46 -8.76 1.24 9.81
CA VAL A 46 -7.53 1.02 9.07
C VAL A 46 -7.89 0.80 7.60
N VAL A 47 -7.19 1.46 6.69
CA VAL A 47 -7.41 1.38 5.25
C VAL A 47 -6.12 0.93 4.55
N LEU A 48 -6.18 -0.23 3.91
CA LEU A 48 -5.13 -0.71 2.99
C LEU A 48 -5.40 -0.17 1.60
N VAL A 49 -4.34 0.20 0.88
CA VAL A 49 -4.40 0.62 -0.52
C VAL A 49 -3.35 -0.13 -1.33
N VAL A 50 -3.77 -0.64 -2.49
CA VAL A 50 -2.90 -1.08 -3.59
C VAL A 50 -3.11 -0.11 -4.73
N ALA A 51 -2.06 0.60 -5.14
CA ALA A 51 -2.11 1.55 -6.25
C ALA A 51 -1.11 1.17 -7.34
N VAL A 52 -1.56 1.22 -8.59
CA VAL A 52 -0.76 0.93 -9.78
C VAL A 52 -0.86 2.11 -10.71
N TRP A 53 0.26 2.72 -11.08
CA TRP A 53 0.25 3.83 -12.02
C TRP A 53 1.25 3.62 -13.15
N ARG A 54 0.83 4.07 -14.33
CA ARG A 54 1.62 4.10 -15.55
C ARG A 54 2.29 5.47 -15.64
N VAL A 55 3.61 5.50 -15.79
CA VAL A 55 4.37 6.76 -15.83
C VAL A 55 3.81 7.68 -16.94
N GLY A 56 3.35 8.87 -16.54
CA GLY A 56 2.77 9.87 -17.42
C GLY A 56 1.33 9.62 -17.91
N LYS A 57 0.63 8.56 -17.44
CA LYS A 57 -0.73 8.20 -17.92
C LYS A 57 -1.71 7.73 -16.83
N GLY A 58 -1.60 8.28 -15.62
CA GLY A 58 -2.55 8.00 -14.53
C GLY A 58 -2.38 6.60 -13.93
N GLY A 59 -3.42 6.10 -13.25
CA GLY A 59 -3.35 4.83 -12.53
C GLY A 59 -4.71 4.31 -12.08
N ILE A 60 -4.69 3.09 -11.55
CA ILE A 60 -5.81 2.43 -10.88
C ILE A 60 -5.43 2.16 -9.43
N PHE A 61 -6.43 2.09 -8.56
CA PHE A 61 -6.20 1.70 -7.18
C PHE A 61 -7.36 0.90 -6.62
N PHE A 62 -7.05 0.18 -5.56
CA PHE A 62 -7.95 -0.66 -4.81
C PHE A 62 -7.69 -0.42 -3.33
N TYR A 63 -8.74 -0.47 -2.53
CA TYR A 63 -8.60 -0.31 -1.09
C TYR A 63 -9.53 -1.24 -0.33
N GLU A 64 -9.21 -1.52 0.92
CA GLU A 64 -10.13 -2.15 1.85
C GLU A 64 -10.02 -1.51 3.21
N SER A 65 -11.14 -1.46 3.93
CA SER A 65 -11.21 -0.88 5.26
C SER A 65 -11.58 -1.94 6.29
N LYS A 66 -10.90 -1.92 7.44
CA LYS A 66 -11.24 -2.75 8.59
C LYS A 66 -11.31 -1.92 9.87
N ARG A 67 -12.06 -2.43 10.84
CA ARG A 67 -12.18 -1.87 12.19
C ARG A 67 -11.43 -2.77 13.16
N VAL A 68 -10.50 -2.20 13.92
CA VAL A 68 -9.65 -2.95 14.86
C VAL A 68 -9.74 -2.34 16.25
N LYS A 69 -9.21 -3.06 17.25
CA LYS A 69 -9.08 -2.53 18.61
C LYS A 69 -8.32 -1.21 18.57
N LYS A 70 -8.76 -0.26 19.41
CA LYS A 70 -8.18 1.08 19.47
C LYS A 70 -6.66 1.01 19.66
N MET A 71 -5.94 1.63 18.74
CA MET A 71 -4.49 1.79 18.82
C MET A 71 -4.19 3.14 19.49
N THR A 72 -3.34 3.15 20.50
CA THR A 72 -3.16 4.34 21.37
C THR A 72 -1.83 5.05 21.15
N SER A 73 -0.88 4.42 20.46
CA SER A 73 0.43 5.01 20.20
C SER A 73 0.77 5.06 18.71
N ILE A 74 1.51 6.09 18.31
CA ILE A 74 2.02 6.26 16.94
C ILE A 74 2.87 5.06 16.53
N ARG A 75 3.70 4.54 17.45
CA ARG A 75 4.49 3.33 17.21
C ARG A 75 3.62 2.12 16.88
N GLN A 76 2.56 1.89 17.66
CA GLN A 76 1.63 0.77 17.40
C GLN A 76 0.96 0.90 16.04
N LYS A 77 0.51 2.11 15.68
CA LYS A 77 -0.10 2.37 14.37
C LYS A 77 0.84 2.08 13.21
N ILE A 78 2.03 2.67 13.23
CA ILE A 78 3.02 2.50 12.15
C ILE A 78 3.42 1.04 12.00
N LEU A 79 3.64 0.31 13.11
CA LEU A 79 3.95 -1.12 13.06
C LEU A 79 2.79 -1.92 12.47
N TYR A 80 1.55 -1.62 12.85
CA TYR A 80 0.36 -2.29 12.34
C TYR A 80 0.16 -2.03 10.84
N GLU A 81 0.26 -0.76 10.42
CA GLU A 81 0.16 -0.31 9.03
C GLU A 81 1.24 -0.96 8.16
N THR A 82 2.49 -0.99 8.65
CA THR A 82 3.62 -1.61 7.95
C THR A 82 3.40 -3.11 7.80
N ASN A 83 3.01 -3.81 8.88
CA ASN A 83 2.76 -5.25 8.83
C ASN A 83 1.71 -5.63 7.77
N MET A 84 0.61 -4.89 7.78
CA MET A 84 -0.52 -5.11 6.89
C MET A 84 -0.18 -4.80 5.42
N SER A 85 0.64 -3.78 5.19
CA SER A 85 1.15 -3.46 3.86
C SER A 85 2.10 -4.56 3.34
N LEU A 86 2.97 -5.08 4.21
CA LEU A 86 3.88 -6.19 3.88
C LEU A 86 3.14 -7.48 3.55
N GLU A 87 2.09 -7.83 4.31
CA GLU A 87 1.29 -9.04 4.04
C GLU A 87 0.63 -8.98 2.65
N MET A 88 0.04 -7.84 2.30
CA MET A 88 -0.55 -7.66 0.97
C MET A 88 0.51 -7.64 -0.14
N ALA A 89 1.64 -6.97 0.06
CA ALA A 89 2.73 -6.94 -0.90
C ALA A 89 3.35 -8.32 -1.14
N TYR A 90 3.49 -9.12 -0.09
CA TYR A 90 3.95 -10.51 -0.20
C TYR A 90 3.01 -11.33 -1.07
N ARG A 91 1.72 -11.34 -0.75
CA ARG A 91 0.69 -12.07 -1.53
C ARG A 91 0.64 -11.62 -2.99
N LEU A 92 0.72 -10.31 -3.22
CA LEU A 92 0.72 -9.75 -4.57
C LEU A 92 2.00 -10.11 -5.33
N SER A 93 3.16 -10.06 -4.67
CA SER A 93 4.45 -10.42 -5.28
C SER A 93 4.51 -11.89 -5.68
N GLU A 94 4.05 -12.81 -4.83
CA GLU A 94 3.97 -14.23 -5.21
C GLU A 94 3.08 -14.42 -6.43
N ARG A 95 1.92 -13.77 -6.45
CA ARG A 95 0.98 -13.90 -7.56
C ARG A 95 1.50 -13.30 -8.88
N LEU A 96 2.25 -12.20 -8.81
CA LEU A 96 2.93 -11.62 -9.97
C LEU A 96 4.01 -12.57 -10.50
N LYS A 97 4.79 -13.20 -9.61
CA LYS A 97 5.82 -14.18 -9.98
C LYS A 97 5.22 -15.42 -10.64
N ASP A 98 4.11 -15.94 -10.13
CA ASP A 98 3.38 -17.08 -10.72
C ASP A 98 2.98 -16.84 -12.19
N GLU A 99 2.72 -15.57 -12.56
CA GLU A 99 2.32 -15.15 -13.90
C GLU A 99 3.50 -14.62 -14.74
N ASN A 100 4.74 -14.80 -14.27
CA ASN A 100 5.98 -14.28 -14.89
C ASN A 100 5.98 -12.75 -15.11
N LEU A 101 5.32 -12.00 -14.22
CA LEU A 101 5.31 -10.53 -14.24
C LEU A 101 6.34 -9.99 -13.25
N ASN A 102 7.44 -9.42 -13.77
CA ASN A 102 8.51 -8.90 -12.94
C ASN A 102 8.31 -7.41 -12.61
N TYR A 103 7.40 -7.12 -11.67
CA TYR A 103 7.18 -5.77 -11.14
C TYR A 103 7.62 -5.66 -9.69
N GLU A 104 8.33 -4.58 -9.36
CA GLU A 104 8.66 -4.22 -7.99
C GLU A 104 7.45 -3.61 -7.28
N ILE A 105 7.36 -3.86 -5.97
CA ILE A 105 6.32 -3.29 -5.10
C ILE A 105 6.99 -2.40 -4.06
N ASP A 106 6.61 -1.12 -4.07
CA ASP A 106 7.01 -0.16 -3.04
C ASP A 106 6.04 -0.22 -1.85
N ILE A 107 6.58 -0.36 -0.63
CA ILE A 107 5.82 -0.18 0.61
C ILE A 107 5.86 1.29 0.99
N HIS A 108 4.69 1.90 1.00
CA HIS A 108 4.51 3.29 1.38
C HIS A 108 4.12 3.35 2.85
N VAL A 109 4.99 3.97 3.64
CA VAL A 109 4.79 4.17 5.07
C VAL A 109 4.43 5.63 5.30
N ASP A 110 3.35 5.88 6.04
CA ASP A 110 3.03 7.23 6.52
C ASP A 110 3.91 7.61 7.72
N ALA A 111 5.19 7.84 7.43
CA ALA A 111 6.16 8.40 8.36
C ALA A 111 6.96 9.49 7.65
N GLY A 112 7.29 10.54 8.39
CA GLY A 112 8.08 11.67 7.90
C GLY A 112 9.17 12.06 8.90
N GLU A 113 10.25 12.63 8.40
CA GLU A 113 11.39 13.03 9.23
C GLU A 113 11.04 14.18 10.20
N ALA A 114 10.02 14.97 9.84
CA ALA A 114 9.46 16.00 10.71
C ALA A 114 8.33 15.40 11.57
N GLY A 115 8.63 15.07 12.83
CA GLY A 115 7.61 14.73 13.83
C GLY A 115 7.88 13.47 14.64
N PRO A 116 6.87 12.99 15.42
CA PRO A 116 7.04 11.87 16.34
C PRO A 116 7.36 10.53 15.67
N SER A 117 7.01 10.36 14.39
CA SER A 117 7.28 9.15 13.61
C SER A 117 8.75 9.02 13.18
N SER A 118 9.52 10.11 13.17
CA SER A 118 10.95 10.09 12.80
C SER A 118 11.77 9.05 13.55
N LYS A 119 11.47 8.84 14.84
CA LYS A 119 12.20 7.91 15.72
C LYS A 119 12.05 6.43 15.31
N ILE A 120 10.98 6.07 14.59
CA ILE A 120 10.73 4.69 14.18
C ILE A 120 11.09 4.43 12.71
N ILE A 121 11.32 5.48 11.91
CA ILE A 121 11.64 5.35 10.47
C ILE A 121 12.80 4.37 10.20
N PRO A 122 13.96 4.44 10.89
CA PRO A 122 15.05 3.53 10.60
C PRO A 122 14.70 2.05 10.82
N GLU A 123 13.91 1.77 11.86
CA GLU A 123 13.41 0.42 12.17
C GLU A 123 12.47 -0.09 11.08
N ILE A 124 11.50 0.74 10.66
CA ILE A 124 10.53 0.37 9.61
C ILE A 124 11.23 0.17 8.27
N VAL A 125 12.13 1.07 7.88
CA VAL A 125 12.89 0.96 6.63
C VAL A 125 13.73 -0.31 6.64
N GLY A 126 14.41 -0.60 7.75
CA GLY A 126 15.18 -1.84 7.91
C GLY A 126 14.32 -3.09 7.78
N TRP A 127 13.15 -3.09 8.43
CA TRP A 127 12.20 -4.20 8.39
C TRP A 127 11.66 -4.44 6.97
N VAL A 128 11.17 -3.40 6.30
CA VAL A 128 10.63 -3.51 4.93
C VAL A 128 11.69 -4.03 3.96
N LYS A 129 12.93 -3.53 4.05
CA LYS A 129 14.04 -4.01 3.23
C LYS A 129 14.41 -5.46 3.53
N ALA A 130 14.39 -5.87 4.79
CA ALA A 130 14.63 -7.26 5.17
C ALA A 130 13.57 -8.23 4.60
N CYS A 131 12.35 -7.73 4.35
CA CYS A 131 11.30 -8.47 3.66
C CYS A 131 11.44 -8.48 2.13
N GLY A 132 12.47 -7.84 1.56
CA GLY A 132 12.72 -7.81 0.12
C GLY A 132 11.93 -6.76 -0.65
N PHE A 133 11.35 -5.77 0.04
CA PHE A 133 10.61 -4.67 -0.59
C PHE A 133 11.34 -3.34 -0.45
N THR A 134 11.05 -2.41 -1.36
CA THR A 134 11.52 -1.03 -1.25
C THR A 134 10.59 -0.26 -0.31
N CYS A 135 11.17 0.47 0.65
CA CYS A 135 10.42 1.34 1.56
C CYS A 135 10.43 2.78 1.02
N LYS A 136 9.24 3.37 0.89
CA LYS A 136 9.05 4.80 0.62
C LYS A 136 8.40 5.46 1.84
N THR A 137 8.98 6.56 2.31
CA THR A 137 8.44 7.42 3.37
C THR A 137 8.08 8.79 2.79
N LYS A 138 7.42 9.66 3.56
CA LYS A 138 7.11 11.01 3.08
C LYS A 138 8.40 11.78 2.75
N PRO A 139 8.45 12.54 1.64
CA PRO A 139 7.34 12.84 0.71
C PRO A 139 7.09 11.79 -0.39
N ASP A 140 7.97 10.80 -0.56
CA ASP A 140 7.93 9.86 -1.69
C ASP A 140 6.82 8.80 -1.58
N SER A 141 6.23 8.59 -0.40
CA SER A 141 5.12 7.66 -0.18
C SER A 141 3.73 8.15 -0.64
N TYR A 142 3.65 9.22 -1.44
CA TYR A 142 2.40 9.93 -1.68
C TYR A 142 1.27 9.10 -2.31
N ALA A 143 1.56 8.15 -3.22
CA ALA A 143 0.53 7.52 -4.04
C ALA A 143 -0.51 6.75 -3.20
N SER A 144 -0.11 5.68 -2.51
CA SER A 144 -1.03 4.91 -1.66
C SER A 144 -1.33 5.61 -0.33
N SER A 145 -0.39 6.35 0.28
CA SER A 145 -0.65 7.07 1.55
C SER A 145 -1.71 8.17 1.39
N SER A 146 -1.72 8.93 0.29
CA SER A 146 -2.74 9.97 0.08
C SER A 146 -4.13 9.39 -0.13
N ILE A 147 -4.22 8.27 -0.85
CA ILE A 147 -5.47 7.53 -1.05
C ILE A 147 -5.94 6.96 0.29
N ALA A 148 -5.06 6.32 1.05
CA ALA A 148 -5.40 5.73 2.34
C ALA A 148 -5.95 6.78 3.31
N ASN A 149 -5.26 7.93 3.45
CA ASN A 149 -5.68 9.07 4.27
C ASN A 149 -7.02 9.68 3.81
N LYS A 150 -7.36 9.64 2.51
CA LYS A 150 -8.66 10.09 2.01
C LYS A 150 -9.80 9.18 2.49
N TYR A 151 -9.57 7.87 2.53
CA TYR A 151 -10.59 6.88 2.86
C TYR A 151 -10.62 6.48 4.34
N SER A 152 -9.57 6.76 5.11
CA SER A 152 -9.48 6.50 6.55
C SER A 152 -10.25 7.53 7.37
N LYS A 153 -10.32 8.78 6.91
CA LYS A 153 -11.11 9.88 7.51
C LYS A 153 -12.61 9.64 7.47
#